data_AF-A0A920L3D5-F1
#
_entry.id   AF-A0A920L3D5-F1
#
_cell.length_a   1.000
_cell.length_b   1.000
_cell.length_c   1.000
_cell.angle_alpha   90.00
_cell.angle_beta   90.00
_cell.angle_gamma   90.00
#
_symmetry.space_group_name_H-M   'P 1'
#
loop_
_entity.id
_entity.type
_entity.pdbx_description
1 polymer ?
#
loop_
_entity_poly.entity_id
_entity_poly.type
_entity_poly.pdbx_seq_one_letter_code
_entity_poly.pdbx_strand_id
1 'polypeptide(L)'
;MGRYMERADMISRILDTLCLSASLNQMHDFKTLEWASMLRNLSAQEAFREESKGEIERGSVLKFLIQNKGFPRSISKCLEQIEDCVSSLPNNVLMKDEIKKTINKNFVAHIDKYDDDKLHIFLQELQKRLIKLDERIHKSWFLLHS
;
A
#
# COMPACT_ATOMS: atom_id res chain seq x y z
N MET A 1 -14.00 4.51 -6.54
CA MET A 1 -12.63 4.42 -7.09
C MET A 1 -11.68 5.37 -6.38
N GLY A 2 -11.87 6.71 -6.48
CA GLY A 2 -10.98 7.71 -5.88
C GLY A 2 -10.61 7.46 -4.41
N ARG A 3 -11.60 7.19 -3.55
CA ARG A 3 -11.38 6.84 -2.13
C ARG A 3 -10.47 5.64 -1.86
N TYR A 4 -10.31 4.72 -2.81
CA TYR A 4 -9.39 3.58 -2.69
C TYR A 4 -7.99 3.97 -3.17
N MET A 5 -7.90 4.81 -4.20
CA MET A 5 -6.63 5.38 -4.68
C MET A 5 -5.97 6.26 -3.61
N GLU A 6 -6.73 7.20 -3.06
CA GLU A 6 -6.27 8.10 -1.99
C GLU A 6 -5.77 7.30 -0.77
N ARG A 7 -6.45 6.20 -0.44
CA ARG A 7 -6.06 5.35 0.68
C ARG A 7 -4.76 4.60 0.41
N ALA A 8 -4.59 4.05 -0.79
CA ALA A 8 -3.35 3.40 -1.20
C ALA A 8 -2.17 4.39 -1.17
N ASP A 9 -2.35 5.60 -1.70
CA ASP A 9 -1.33 6.67 -1.67
C ASP A 9 -1.01 7.08 -0.22
N MET A 10 -2.03 7.37 0.60
CA MET A 10 -1.86 7.74 2.01
C MET A 10 -1.04 6.70 2.78
N ILE A 11 -1.38 5.41 2.66
CA ILE A 11 -0.68 4.35 3.38
C ILE A 11 0.78 4.24 2.92
N SER A 12 1.03 4.36 1.61
CA SER A 12 2.39 4.33 1.08
C SER A 12 3.25 5.49 1.61
N ARG A 13 2.68 6.69 1.78
CA ARG A 13 3.36 7.87 2.33
C ARG A 13 3.60 7.78 3.84
N ILE A 14 2.63 7.24 4.59
CA ILE A 14 2.77 7.02 6.03
C ILE A 14 3.87 5.99 6.29
N LEU A 15 3.89 4.89 5.52
CA LEU A 15 4.96 3.90 5.57
C LEU A 15 6.31 4.55 5.31
N ASP A 16 6.40 5.40 4.29
CA ASP A 16 7.66 6.01 3.88
C ASP A 16 8.25 6.94 4.95
N THR A 17 7.39 7.78 5.52
CA THR A 17 7.76 8.68 6.65
C THR A 17 8.31 7.91 7.84
N LEU A 18 7.67 6.78 8.19
CA LEU A 18 8.10 5.96 9.33
C LEU A 18 9.39 5.19 9.06
N CYS A 19 9.66 4.81 7.81
CA CYS A 19 10.92 4.17 7.46
C CYS A 19 12.09 5.15 7.63
N LEU A 20 11.88 6.41 7.23
CA LEU A 20 12.86 7.46 7.42
C LEU A 20 13.06 7.80 8.91
N SER A 21 11.99 7.85 9.73
CA SER A 21 12.12 8.12 11.18
C SER A 21 12.80 6.98 11.95
N ALA A 22 12.43 5.73 11.65
CA ALA A 22 12.98 4.54 12.31
C ALA A 22 14.46 4.30 11.98
N SER A 23 14.96 4.84 10.86
CA SER A 23 16.38 4.77 10.48
C SER A 23 17.28 5.60 11.42
N LEU A 24 16.73 6.66 12.03
CA LEU A 24 17.47 7.60 12.87
C LEU A 24 17.65 7.11 14.33
N ASN A 25 16.83 6.15 14.78
CA ASN A 25 16.83 5.65 16.16
C ASN A 25 17.15 4.15 16.22
N GLN A 26 18.26 3.77 16.86
CA GLN A 26 18.75 2.38 16.86
C GLN A 26 18.16 1.49 17.96
N MET A 27 17.32 1.99 18.87
CA MET A 27 16.76 1.19 19.95
C MET A 27 15.60 0.31 19.47
N HIS A 28 15.66 -0.99 19.74
CA HIS A 28 14.66 -1.98 19.31
C HIS A 28 13.24 -1.65 19.82
N ASP A 29 13.10 -1.35 21.12
CA ASP A 29 11.80 -1.03 21.74
C ASP A 29 11.15 0.22 21.13
N PHE A 30 11.98 1.21 20.75
CA PHE A 30 11.50 2.42 20.10
C PHE A 30 10.88 2.10 18.73
N LYS A 31 11.52 1.24 17.94
CA LYS A 31 10.99 0.81 16.64
C LYS A 31 9.66 0.07 16.79
N THR A 32 9.54 -0.84 17.75
CA THR A 32 8.30 -1.57 18.02
C THR A 32 7.15 -0.62 18.41
N LEU A 33 7.44 0.40 19.21
CA LEU A 33 6.47 1.44 19.56
C LEU A 33 6.03 2.29 18.36
N GLU A 34 6.94 2.64 17.45
CA GLU A 34 6.62 3.36 16.21
C GLU A 34 5.68 2.55 15.32
N TRP A 35 5.98 1.28 15.06
CA TRP A 35 5.12 0.39 14.27
C TRP A 35 3.76 0.16 14.94
N ALA A 36 3.71 0.03 16.27
CA ALA A 36 2.46 -0.08 17.01
C ALA A 36 1.63 1.22 16.91
N SER A 37 2.28 2.38 16.99
CA SER A 37 1.64 3.70 16.84
C SER A 37 1.07 3.87 15.44
N MET A 38 1.80 3.45 14.42
CA MET A 38 1.32 3.43 13.04
C MET A 38 0.05 2.61 12.89
N LEU A 39 0.05 1.38 13.41
CA LEU A 39 -1.12 0.52 13.37
C LEU A 39 -2.33 1.15 14.07
N ARG A 40 -2.14 1.90 15.17
CA ARG A 40 -3.23 2.67 15.80
C ARG A 40 -3.74 3.79 14.91
N ASN A 41 -2.85 4.59 14.34
CA ASN A 41 -3.20 5.71 13.46
C ASN A 41 -3.97 5.24 12.22
N LEU A 42 -3.63 4.07 11.70
CA LEU A 42 -4.35 3.41 10.61
C LEU A 42 -5.56 2.60 11.07
N SER A 43 -5.92 2.64 12.36
CA SER A 43 -6.90 1.78 13.05
C SER A 43 -6.80 0.29 12.68
N ALA A 44 -5.58 -0.16 12.38
CA ALA A 44 -5.20 -1.48 11.91
C ALA A 44 -4.76 -2.43 13.04
N GLN A 45 -4.56 -1.93 14.26
CA GLN A 45 -3.95 -2.69 15.35
C GLN A 45 -4.72 -3.98 15.71
N GLU A 46 -6.04 -3.92 15.83
CA GLU A 46 -6.86 -5.10 16.18
C GLU A 46 -6.82 -6.15 15.08
N ALA A 47 -7.11 -5.75 13.84
CA ALA A 47 -7.04 -6.63 12.67
C ALA A 47 -5.64 -7.24 12.48
N PHE A 48 -4.57 -6.47 12.76
CA PHE A 48 -3.21 -6.99 12.73
C PHE A 48 -2.99 -8.10 13.76
N ARG A 49 -3.48 -7.91 15.00
CA ARG A 49 -3.35 -8.90 16.09
C ARG A 49 -4.11 -10.18 15.80
N GLU A 50 -5.33 -10.06 15.25
CA GLU A 50 -6.16 -11.22 14.88
C GLU A 50 -5.48 -12.07 13.80
N GLU A 51 -4.93 -11.43 12.77
CA GLU A 51 -4.33 -12.12 11.62
C GLU A 51 -2.91 -12.64 11.93
N SER A 52 -2.07 -11.81 12.55
CA SER A 52 -0.62 -12.06 12.61
C SER A 52 -0.21 -12.94 13.78
N LYS A 53 -1.09 -13.12 14.79
CA LYS A 53 -0.88 -13.96 16.00
C LYS A 53 0.49 -13.80 16.68
N GLY A 54 1.16 -12.67 16.49
CA GLY A 54 2.57 -12.49 16.82
C GLY A 54 2.92 -11.06 17.20
N GLU A 55 4.21 -10.83 17.44
CA GLU A 55 4.73 -9.53 17.87
C GLU A 55 4.66 -8.48 16.76
N ILE A 56 4.61 -7.20 17.16
CA ILE A 56 4.59 -6.07 16.24
C ILE A 56 6.00 -5.85 15.70
N GLU A 57 6.37 -6.65 14.71
CA GLU A 57 7.63 -6.52 13.99
C GLU A 57 7.44 -5.86 12.63
N ARG A 58 8.42 -5.05 12.22
CA ARG A 58 8.46 -4.35 10.92
C ARG A 58 8.02 -5.23 9.76
N GLY A 59 8.65 -6.40 9.60
CA GLY A 59 8.39 -7.27 8.44
C GLY A 59 6.95 -7.76 8.39
N SER A 60 6.39 -8.11 9.55
CA SER A 60 4.99 -8.53 9.69
C SER A 60 4.03 -7.39 9.38
N VAL A 61 4.32 -6.17 9.89
CA VAL A 61 3.50 -4.98 9.61
C VAL A 61 3.52 -4.60 8.13
N LEU A 62 4.69 -4.67 7.47
CA LEU A 62 4.82 -4.40 6.04
C LEU A 62 4.02 -5.39 5.21
N LYS A 63 4.13 -6.69 5.48
CA LYS A 63 3.31 -7.72 4.82
C LYS A 63 1.82 -7.44 5.03
N PHE A 64 1.42 -7.11 6.26
CA PHE A 64 0.02 -6.84 6.57
C PHE A 64 -0.53 -5.64 5.80
N LEU A 65 0.14 -4.48 5.87
CA LEU A 65 -0.37 -3.25 5.26
C LEU A 65 -0.25 -3.23 3.73
N ILE A 66 0.72 -3.93 3.15
CA ILE A 66 0.95 -3.93 1.71
C ILE A 66 0.23 -5.09 1.02
N GLN A 67 0.30 -6.31 1.57
CA GLN A 67 -0.07 -7.54 0.86
C GLN A 67 -1.41 -8.15 1.30
N ASN A 68 -1.90 -7.85 2.51
CA ASN A 68 -3.07 -8.56 3.06
C ASN A 68 -4.38 -8.23 2.33
N LYS A 69 -4.86 -9.12 1.45
CA LYS A 69 -6.13 -8.94 0.73
C LYS A 69 -7.39 -9.09 1.61
N GLY A 70 -7.28 -9.65 2.80
CA GLY A 70 -8.34 -9.72 3.80
C GLY A 70 -8.55 -8.41 4.55
N PHE A 71 -7.55 -7.54 4.61
CA PHE A 71 -7.64 -6.25 5.27
C PHE A 71 -8.11 -5.14 4.30
N PRO A 72 -9.30 -4.54 4.48
CA PRO A 72 -9.89 -3.58 3.52
C PRO A 72 -9.04 -2.35 3.22
N ARG A 73 -8.12 -2.01 4.13
CA ARG A 73 -7.25 -0.85 4.01
C ARG A 73 -5.87 -1.21 3.49
N SER A 74 -5.51 -2.48 3.30
CA SER A 74 -4.20 -2.78 2.71
C SER A 74 -4.09 -2.21 1.29
N ILE A 75 -2.87 -1.95 0.84
CA ILE A 75 -2.63 -1.43 -0.52
C ILE A 75 -3.13 -2.45 -1.55
N SER A 76 -2.84 -3.74 -1.37
CA SER A 76 -3.33 -4.79 -2.26
C SER A 76 -4.85 -4.85 -2.35
N LYS A 77 -5.56 -4.70 -1.22
CA LYS A 77 -7.03 -4.69 -1.22
C LYS A 77 -7.58 -3.41 -1.86
N CYS A 78 -6.95 -2.26 -1.64
CA CYS A 78 -7.33 -1.01 -2.31
C CYS A 78 -7.19 -1.14 -3.84
N LEU A 79 -6.11 -1.73 -4.34
CA LEU A 79 -5.91 -1.95 -5.78
C LEU A 79 -6.91 -2.96 -6.35
N GLU A 80 -7.23 -4.04 -5.63
CA GLU A 80 -8.27 -4.99 -6.03
C GLU A 80 -9.63 -4.28 -6.17
N GLN A 81 -9.99 -3.42 -5.21
CA GLN A 81 -11.22 -2.63 -5.29
C GLN A 81 -11.21 -1.62 -6.46
N ILE A 82 -10.04 -1.07 -6.82
CA ILE A 82 -9.89 -0.23 -8.02
C ILE A 82 -10.08 -1.07 -9.29
N GLU A 83 -9.52 -2.28 -9.35
CA GLU A 83 -9.71 -3.22 -10.47
C GLU A 83 -11.18 -3.60 -10.65
N ASP A 84 -11.87 -3.96 -9.56
CA ASP A 84 -13.30 -4.30 -9.58
C ASP A 84 -14.13 -3.14 -10.12
N CYS A 85 -13.83 -1.94 -9.64
CA CYS A 85 -14.46 -0.72 -10.09
C CYS A 85 -14.20 -0.45 -11.59
N VAL A 86 -12.96 -0.55 -12.06
CA VAL A 86 -12.60 -0.36 -13.47
C VAL A 86 -13.22 -1.44 -14.38
N SER A 87 -13.52 -2.61 -13.84
CA SER A 87 -14.15 -3.70 -14.58
C SER A 87 -15.51 -3.36 -15.16
N SER A 88 -16.21 -2.37 -14.61
CA SER A 88 -17.49 -1.89 -15.15
C SER A 88 -17.35 -0.80 -16.22
N LEU A 89 -16.13 -0.36 -16.55
CA LEU A 89 -15.90 0.69 -17.55
C LEU A 89 -15.63 0.09 -18.94
N PRO A 90 -15.98 0.81 -20.03
CA PRO A 90 -15.58 0.41 -21.39
C PRO A 90 -14.06 0.48 -21.57
N ASN A 91 -13.50 -0.36 -22.45
CA ASN A 91 -12.05 -0.45 -22.71
C ASN A 91 -11.17 -0.78 -21.49
N ASN A 92 -11.69 -1.57 -20.54
CA ASN A 92 -11.04 -1.87 -19.26
C ASN A 92 -9.82 -2.81 -19.32
N VAL A 93 -9.56 -3.51 -20.43
CA VAL A 93 -8.52 -4.57 -20.49
C VAL A 93 -7.12 -4.03 -20.19
N LEU A 94 -6.73 -2.93 -20.84
CA LEU A 94 -5.42 -2.30 -20.64
C LEU A 94 -5.27 -1.71 -19.22
N MET A 95 -6.36 -1.18 -18.67
CA MET A 95 -6.35 -0.56 -17.34
C MET A 95 -6.24 -1.64 -16.24
N LYS A 96 -6.92 -2.78 -16.40
CA LYS A 96 -6.76 -3.93 -15.49
C LYS A 96 -5.35 -4.47 -15.48
N ASP A 97 -4.73 -4.60 -16.65
CA ASP A 97 -3.35 -5.08 -16.76
C ASP A 97 -2.37 -4.14 -16.05
N GLU A 98 -2.57 -2.83 -16.16
CA GLU A 98 -1.76 -1.86 -15.42
C GLU A 98 -1.99 -1.89 -13.91
N ILE A 99 -3.23 -2.00 -13.45
CA ILE A 99 -3.53 -2.14 -12.01
C ILE A 99 -2.81 -3.36 -11.43
N LYS A 100 -2.82 -4.49 -12.15
CA LYS A 100 -2.09 -5.71 -11.77
C LYS A 100 -0.58 -5.51 -11.76
N LYS A 101 -0.04 -4.68 -12.66
CA LYS A 101 1.39 -4.33 -12.71
C LYS A 101 1.81 -3.36 -11.60
N THR A 102 0.89 -2.61 -11.00
CA THR A 102 1.18 -1.69 -9.88
C THR A 102 1.69 -2.44 -8.65
N ILE A 103 1.06 -3.57 -8.31
CA ILE A 103 1.59 -4.54 -7.34
C ILE A 103 1.80 -5.88 -8.04
N ASN A 104 2.92 -5.98 -8.77
CA ASN A 104 3.37 -7.26 -9.26
C ASN A 104 3.81 -8.12 -8.05
N LYS A 105 3.52 -9.42 -8.05
CA LYS A 105 4.01 -10.38 -7.04
C LYS A 105 5.52 -10.27 -6.81
N ASN A 106 6.29 -10.02 -7.87
CA ASN A 106 7.73 -9.82 -7.80
C ASN A 106 8.12 -8.48 -7.14
N PHE A 107 7.27 -7.46 -7.26
CA PHE A 107 7.52 -6.11 -6.75
C PHE A 107 7.40 -6.05 -5.23
N VAL A 108 6.48 -6.84 -4.65
CA VAL A 108 6.30 -6.98 -3.20
C VAL A 108 6.96 -8.24 -2.63
N ALA A 109 7.65 -9.04 -3.46
CA ALA A 109 8.32 -10.24 -3.01
C ALA A 109 9.35 -9.90 -1.93
N HIS A 110 9.28 -10.57 -0.79
CA HIS A 110 10.19 -10.36 0.34
C HIS A 110 10.19 -8.94 0.93
N ILE A 111 9.08 -8.21 0.84
CA ILE A 111 8.94 -6.85 1.44
C ILE A 111 9.28 -6.82 2.94
N ASP A 112 9.10 -7.96 3.63
CA ASP A 112 9.48 -8.15 5.03
C ASP A 112 10.98 -8.09 5.29
N LYS A 113 11.80 -8.28 4.25
CA LYS A 113 13.27 -8.31 4.32
C LYS A 113 13.92 -7.05 3.75
N TYR A 114 13.13 -6.05 3.35
CA TYR A 114 13.70 -4.83 2.80
C TYR A 114 14.35 -3.99 3.91
N ASP A 115 15.60 -3.61 3.68
CA ASP A 115 16.26 -2.55 4.45
C ASP A 115 15.58 -1.19 4.19
N ASP A 116 15.98 -0.16 4.94
CA ASP A 116 15.37 1.17 4.88
C ASP A 116 15.45 1.79 3.47
N ASP A 117 16.61 1.71 2.83
CA ASP A 117 16.83 2.28 1.50
C ASP A 117 15.99 1.56 0.43
N LYS A 118 16.00 0.22 0.43
CA LYS A 118 15.18 -0.56 -0.53
C LYS A 118 13.70 -0.32 -0.32
N LEU A 119 13.26 -0.20 0.93
CA LEU A 119 11.87 0.08 1.24
C LEU A 119 11.46 1.48 0.80
N HIS A 120 12.30 2.49 1.06
CA HIS A 120 12.08 3.86 0.60
C HIS A 120 11.95 3.93 -0.93
N ILE A 121 12.90 3.33 -1.66
CA ILE A 121 12.88 3.26 -3.13
C ILE A 121 11.61 2.56 -3.61
N PHE A 122 11.24 1.44 -2.99
CA PHE A 122 10.02 0.71 -3.32
C PHE A 122 8.77 1.58 -3.13
N LEU A 123 8.65 2.29 -2.00
CA LEU A 123 7.50 3.12 -1.68
C LEU A 123 7.40 4.33 -2.62
N GLN A 124 8.53 4.96 -2.97
CA GLN A 124 8.54 6.02 -3.99
C GLN A 124 8.07 5.51 -5.36
N GLU A 125 8.55 4.34 -5.79
CA GLU A 125 8.12 3.77 -7.07
C GLU A 125 6.65 3.36 -7.05
N LEU A 126 6.15 2.86 -5.91
CA LEU A 126 4.73 2.58 -5.72
C LEU A 126 3.88 3.86 -5.82
N GLN A 127 4.28 4.93 -5.13
CA GLN A 127 3.60 6.24 -5.18
C GLN A 127 3.55 6.78 -6.62
N LYS A 128 4.65 6.73 -7.36
CA LYS A 128 4.69 7.14 -8.79
C LYS A 128 3.72 6.32 -9.65
N ARG A 129 3.60 5.01 -9.39
CA ARG A 129 2.65 4.14 -10.12
C ARG A 129 1.20 4.47 -9.78
N LEU A 130 0.90 4.74 -8.51
CA LEU A 130 -0.43 5.16 -8.07
C LEU A 130 -0.86 6.48 -8.73
N ILE A 131 0.03 7.48 -8.77
CA ILE A 131 -0.23 8.77 -9.45
C ILE A 131 -0.51 8.55 -10.94
N LYS A 132 0.35 7.79 -11.63
CA LYS A 132 0.15 7.48 -13.06
C LYS A 132 -1.16 6.74 -13.32
N LEU A 133 -1.53 5.82 -12.44
CA LEU A 133 -2.80 5.09 -12.55
C LEU A 133 -3.99 6.03 -12.36
N ASP A 134 -3.94 6.91 -11.37
CA ASP A 134 -4.97 7.90 -11.10
C ASP A 134 -5.18 8.84 -12.29
N GLU A 135 -4.11 9.41 -12.84
CA GLU A 135 -4.17 10.26 -14.03
C GLU A 135 -4.82 9.56 -15.24
N ARG A 136 -4.54 8.26 -15.44
CA ARG A 136 -5.11 7.48 -16.55
C ARG A 136 -6.59 7.18 -16.33
N ILE A 137 -6.98 6.87 -15.09
CA ILE A 137 -8.39 6.69 -14.72
C ILE A 137 -9.16 7.99 -14.95
N HIS A 138 -8.61 9.12 -14.49
CA HIS A 138 -9.17 10.44 -14.73
C HIS A 138 -9.35 10.73 -16.22
N LYS A 139 -8.29 10.59 -17.03
CA LYS A 139 -8.40 10.81 -18.49
C LYS A 139 -9.46 9.94 -19.14
N SER A 140 -9.52 8.66 -18.80
CA SER A 140 -10.47 7.72 -19.42
C SER A 140 -11.92 8.04 -19.03
N TRP A 141 -12.17 8.47 -17.80
CA TRP A 141 -13.54 8.72 -17.31
C TRP A 141 -14.09 10.09 -17.72
N PHE A 142 -13.28 11.14 -17.64
CA PHE A 142 -13.72 12.50 -17.95
C PHE A 142 -13.85 12.76 -19.46
N LEU A 143 -13.02 12.13 -20.30
CA LEU A 143 -13.16 12.21 -21.77
C LEU A 143 -14.38 11.45 -22.33
N LEU A 144 -14.96 10.52 -21.56
CA LEU A 144 -16.19 9.81 -21.95
C LEU A 144 -17.48 10.56 -21.58
N HIS A 145 -17.39 11.61 -20.74
CA HIS A 145 -18.52 12.41 -20.28
C HIS A 145 -18.41 13.89 -20.69
N SER A 146 -17.59 14.20 -21.70
CA SER A 146 -17.51 15.51 -22.38
C SER A 146 -17.90 15.38 -23.85
#